data_AF-A0AAD7CCG7-F1
#
_entry.id   AF-A0AAD7CCG7-F1
#
_cell.length_a   1.000
_cell.length_b   1.000
_cell.length_c   1.000
_cell.angle_alpha   90.00
_cell.angle_beta   90.00
_cell.angle_gamma   90.00
#
_symmetry.space_group_name_H-M   'P 1'
#
loop_
_entity.id
_entity.type
_entity.pdbx_description
1 polymer ?
#
loop_
_entity_poly.entity_id
_entity_poly.type
_entity_poly.pdbx_seq_one_letter_code
_entity_poly.pdbx_strand_id
1 'polypeptide(L)'
;MNALPSVRERVPDSPRDDPFDQCASGPFVLGHMDLNPGNIIFCPKGPNAGKIVSIIDWEISMTVPLWCLVCYPLWFDRVSAGVGRDAIEAQYFKDAYIRELQKHAEEAFVLHVVQNKQYEARRRLAEIATLPWDAVEDMERWLENNPGRR
;
A
#
# COMPACT_ATOMS: atom_id res chain seq x y z
N MET A 1 21.65 33.30 25.99
CA MET A 1 21.75 31.86 25.64
C MET A 1 20.37 31.28 25.93
N ASN A 2 19.51 31.20 24.90
CA ASN A 2 18.14 30.73 25.08
C ASN A 2 18.13 29.21 24.90
N ALA A 3 17.69 28.49 25.93
CA ALA A 3 17.52 27.04 25.88
C ALA A 3 16.41 26.70 24.86
N LEU A 4 16.70 25.76 23.97
CA LEU A 4 15.69 25.17 23.09
C LEU A 4 14.64 24.46 23.95
N PRO A 5 13.33 24.62 23.67
CA PRO A 5 12.30 23.88 24.40
C PRO A 5 12.48 22.38 24.17
N SER A 6 12.41 21.58 25.23
CA SER A 6 12.51 20.13 25.14
C SER A 6 11.39 19.57 24.26
N VAL A 7 11.77 18.78 23.25
CA VAL A 7 10.91 18.06 22.28
C VAL A 7 9.95 17.04 22.95
N ARG A 8 9.89 16.98 24.28
CA ARG A 8 9.07 16.02 25.04
C ARG A 8 7.62 16.44 25.28
N GLU A 9 7.23 17.66 24.96
CA GLU A 9 5.85 18.12 25.18
C GLU A 9 5.09 18.27 23.86
N ARG A 10 4.36 17.20 23.51
CA ARG A 10 3.10 17.13 22.73
C ARG A 10 3.09 15.96 21.74
N VAL A 11 3.18 14.74 22.26
CA VAL A 11 2.35 13.67 21.71
C VAL A 11 1.20 13.52 22.70
N PRO A 12 -0.05 13.88 22.33
CA PRO A 12 -1.18 13.69 23.24
C PRO A 12 -1.28 12.20 23.63
N ASP A 13 -1.31 11.93 24.93
CA ASP A 13 -1.44 10.59 25.54
C ASP A 13 -2.83 9.94 25.33
N SER A 14 -3.73 10.61 24.61
CA SER A 14 -4.95 9.94 24.14
C SER A 14 -4.65 9.39 22.74
N PRO A 15 -4.92 8.09 22.48
CA PRO A 15 -5.32 7.75 21.13
C PRO A 15 -6.47 8.71 20.87
N ARG A 16 -6.27 9.66 19.95
CA ARG A 16 -7.44 10.30 19.33
C ARG A 16 -8.28 9.13 18.87
N ASP A 17 -9.59 9.18 19.04
CA ASP A 17 -10.53 8.20 18.49
C ASP A 17 -10.35 8.18 16.96
N ASP A 18 -9.26 7.58 16.52
CA ASP A 18 -8.92 7.34 15.17
C ASP A 18 -9.74 6.10 14.86
N PRO A 19 -10.83 6.21 14.09
CA PRO A 19 -11.62 5.05 13.71
C PRO A 19 -10.77 3.98 13.01
N PHE A 20 -9.50 4.29 12.69
CA PHE A 20 -8.52 3.44 12.05
C PHE A 20 -7.46 2.84 12.99
N ASP A 21 -7.46 3.13 14.31
CA ASP A 21 -6.57 2.46 15.29
C ASP A 21 -6.83 0.93 15.33
N GLN A 22 -8.07 0.54 15.01
CA GLN A 22 -8.46 -0.86 14.85
C GLN A 22 -7.66 -1.57 13.75
N CYS A 23 -7.19 -0.84 12.74
CA CYS A 23 -6.44 -1.39 11.60
C CYS A 23 -4.96 -1.62 11.94
N ALA A 24 -4.41 -0.93 12.95
CA ALA A 24 -3.09 -1.24 13.51
C ALA A 24 -3.13 -2.47 14.43
N SER A 25 -4.32 -2.92 14.82
CA SER A 25 -4.54 -4.02 15.76
C SER A 25 -4.68 -5.39 15.09
N GLY A 26 -4.54 -5.45 13.75
CA GLY A 26 -4.73 -6.65 12.94
C GLY A 26 -6.10 -6.68 12.22
N PRO A 27 -6.47 -7.81 11.58
CA PRO A 27 -5.70 -9.04 11.47
C PRO A 27 -4.40 -8.84 10.69
N PHE A 28 -3.36 -9.61 11.04
CA PHE A 28 -2.06 -9.59 10.37
C PHE A 28 -1.93 -10.75 9.40
N VAL A 29 -1.26 -10.51 8.28
CA VAL A 29 -1.10 -11.44 7.17
C VAL A 29 0.33 -11.38 6.65
N LEU A 30 0.77 -12.45 5.97
CA LEU A 30 2.04 -12.42 5.25
C LEU A 30 1.85 -11.66 3.93
N GLY A 31 2.54 -10.54 3.78
CA GLY A 31 2.52 -9.71 2.58
C GLY A 31 3.77 -9.87 1.73
N HIS A 32 3.58 -9.79 0.41
CA HIS A 32 4.65 -9.75 -0.59
C HIS A 32 4.95 -8.30 -0.96
N MET A 33 5.98 -7.70 -0.33
CA MET A 33 6.19 -6.25 -0.42
C MET A 33 6.70 -5.75 -1.77
N ASP A 34 7.19 -6.65 -2.62
CA ASP A 34 7.56 -6.35 -4.01
C ASP A 34 6.66 -7.07 -5.01
N LEU A 35 5.34 -7.04 -4.81
CA LEU A 35 4.39 -7.68 -5.72
C LEU A 35 4.19 -6.83 -7.00
N ASN A 36 5.18 -6.89 -7.90
CA ASN A 36 5.13 -6.30 -9.23
C ASN A 36 4.90 -7.38 -10.31
N PRO A 37 4.53 -7.01 -11.56
CA PRO A 37 4.27 -7.98 -12.62
C PRO A 37 5.43 -8.95 -12.94
N GLY A 38 6.68 -8.57 -12.68
CA GLY A 38 7.86 -9.43 -12.85
C GLY A 38 7.90 -10.61 -11.87
N ASN A 39 7.27 -10.45 -10.70
CA ASN A 39 7.20 -11.47 -9.65
C ASN A 39 5.93 -12.35 -9.75
N ILE A 40 5.13 -12.19 -10.82
CA ILE A 40 3.93 -12.97 -11.08
C ILE A 40 4.12 -13.81 -12.34
N ILE A 41 4.04 -15.13 -12.19
CA ILE A 41 4.14 -16.06 -13.33
C ILE A 41 2.74 -16.36 -13.84
N PHE A 42 2.50 -16.09 -15.13
CA PHE A 42 1.24 -16.38 -15.80
C PHE A 42 1.37 -17.56 -16.76
N CYS A 43 0.29 -18.32 -16.95
CA CYS A 43 0.21 -19.32 -17.99
C CYS A 43 0.09 -18.61 -19.35
N PRO A 44 1.04 -18.80 -20.30
CA PRO A 44 1.06 -17.98 -21.51
C PRO A 44 0.13 -18.47 -22.62
N LYS A 45 -0.24 -19.76 -22.64
CA LYS A 45 -1.01 -20.40 -23.73
C LYS A 45 -1.87 -21.55 -23.22
N GLY A 46 -2.87 -21.92 -24.01
CA GLY A 46 -3.76 -23.06 -23.74
C GLY A 46 -5.02 -22.67 -22.96
N PRO A 47 -5.80 -23.66 -22.47
CA PRO A 47 -7.09 -23.42 -21.81
C PRO A 47 -7.00 -22.63 -20.50
N ASN A 48 -5.78 -22.49 -19.95
CA ASN A 48 -5.50 -21.75 -18.73
C ASN A 48 -4.75 -20.43 -18.98
N ALA A 49 -4.64 -19.98 -20.25
CA ALA A 49 -3.92 -18.76 -20.58
C ALA A 49 -4.44 -17.56 -19.75
N GLY A 50 -3.52 -16.77 -19.20
CA GLY A 50 -3.82 -15.63 -18.33
C GLY A 50 -4.03 -15.97 -16.86
N LYS A 51 -4.07 -17.25 -16.46
CA LYS A 51 -4.10 -17.63 -15.04
C LYS A 51 -2.74 -17.42 -14.38
N ILE A 52 -2.76 -16.91 -13.14
CA ILE A 52 -1.58 -16.88 -12.27
C ILE A 52 -1.22 -18.32 -11.90
N VAL A 53 0.04 -18.70 -12.16
CA VAL A 53 0.61 -20.02 -11.88
C VAL A 53 1.42 -19.99 -10.59
N SER A 54 2.14 -18.90 -10.35
CA SER A 54 2.99 -18.75 -9.16
C SER A 54 3.29 -17.28 -8.87
N ILE A 55 3.61 -17.00 -7.60
CA ILE A 55 4.22 -15.76 -7.14
C ILE A 55 5.62 -16.12 -6.62
N ILE A 56 6.64 -15.44 -7.12
CA ILE A 56 8.05 -15.70 -6.80
C ILE A 56 8.67 -14.50 -6.09
N ASP A 57 9.91 -14.65 -5.64
CA ASP A 57 10.72 -13.56 -5.05
C ASP A 57 10.20 -13.02 -3.70
N TRP A 58 10.06 -13.95 -2.74
CA TRP A 58 9.52 -13.67 -1.40
C TRP A 58 10.53 -13.10 -0.41
N GLU A 59 11.71 -12.67 -0.85
CA GLU A 59 12.82 -12.27 0.05
C GLU A 59 12.51 -11.02 0.88
N ILE A 60 11.60 -10.16 0.41
CA ILE A 60 11.11 -8.96 1.11
C ILE A 60 9.70 -9.17 1.66
N SER A 61 9.31 -10.42 1.95
CA SER A 61 8.01 -10.68 2.58
C SER A 61 8.01 -10.26 4.05
N MET A 62 6.90 -9.73 4.54
CA MET A 62 6.77 -9.32 5.94
C MET A 62 5.34 -9.49 6.46
N THR A 63 5.21 -9.60 7.77
CA THR A 63 3.89 -9.57 8.43
C THR A 63 3.37 -8.15 8.41
N VAL A 64 2.27 -7.93 7.70
CA VAL A 64 1.60 -6.64 7.57
C VAL A 64 0.16 -6.72 8.07
N PRO A 65 -0.43 -5.61 8.52
CA PRO A 65 -1.88 -5.53 8.68
C PRO A 65 -2.61 -5.86 7.37
N LEU A 66 -3.76 -6.53 7.43
CA LEU A 66 -4.56 -6.90 6.26
C LEU A 66 -4.86 -5.71 5.35
N TRP A 67 -5.07 -4.52 5.92
CA TRP A 67 -5.37 -3.32 5.14
C TRP A 67 -4.25 -2.94 4.15
N CYS A 68 -3.00 -3.32 4.40
CA CYS A 68 -1.90 -3.09 3.47
C CYS A 68 -2.06 -3.88 2.17
N LEU A 69 -2.62 -5.10 2.24
CA LEU A 69 -2.79 -5.97 1.06
C LEU A 69 -4.00 -5.58 0.20
N VAL A 70 -5.03 -5.02 0.82
CA VAL A 70 -6.29 -4.74 0.12
C VAL A 70 -6.24 -3.40 -0.62
N CYS A 71 -5.27 -2.53 -0.35
CA CYS A 71 -5.08 -1.30 -1.13
C CYS A 71 -4.51 -1.55 -2.55
N TYR A 72 -4.59 -0.54 -3.43
CA TYR A 72 -4.15 -0.67 -4.82
C TYR A 72 -2.62 -0.80 -4.94
N PRO A 73 -2.10 -1.77 -5.73
CA PRO A 73 -0.66 -1.86 -6.04
C PRO A 73 -0.12 -0.62 -6.77
N LEU A 74 1.14 -0.23 -6.48
CA LEU A 74 1.77 0.95 -7.08
C LEU A 74 1.86 0.91 -8.61
N TRP A 75 2.04 -0.27 -9.19
CA TRP A 75 2.15 -0.45 -10.64
C TRP A 75 0.82 -0.25 -11.38
N PHE A 76 -0.30 -0.05 -10.66
CA PHE A 76 -1.54 0.44 -11.26
C PHE A 76 -1.35 1.87 -11.75
N ASP A 77 -0.64 2.70 -10.99
CA ASP A 77 -0.39 4.11 -11.30
C ASP A 77 0.95 4.35 -12.01
N ARG A 78 1.81 3.32 -12.13
CA ARG A 78 3.17 3.45 -12.69
C ARG A 78 3.48 2.33 -13.67
N VAL A 79 4.15 2.67 -14.77
CA VAL A 79 4.68 1.70 -15.75
C VAL A 79 6.08 1.24 -15.34
N SER A 80 6.89 2.16 -14.83
CA SER A 80 8.23 1.92 -14.29
C SER A 80 8.60 3.01 -13.29
N ALA A 81 9.79 2.91 -12.69
CA ALA A 81 10.32 3.96 -11.80
C ALA A 81 10.29 5.33 -12.50
N GLY A 82 9.60 6.30 -11.91
CA GLY A 82 9.47 7.66 -12.45
C GLY A 82 8.51 7.83 -13.62
N VAL A 83 7.92 6.76 -14.18
CA VAL A 83 6.99 6.83 -15.31
C VAL A 83 5.57 6.51 -14.85
N GLY A 84 4.73 7.55 -14.80
CA GLY A 84 3.30 7.42 -14.50
C GLY A 84 2.54 6.71 -15.63
N ARG A 85 1.54 5.92 -15.26
CA ARG A 85 0.56 5.36 -16.20
C ARG A 85 -0.47 6.42 -16.58
N ASP A 86 -1.03 6.32 -17.78
CA ASP A 86 -2.19 7.13 -18.18
C ASP A 86 -3.33 7.00 -17.15
N ALA A 87 -4.01 8.11 -16.87
CA ALA A 87 -5.02 8.17 -15.82
C ALA A 87 -6.24 7.29 -16.11
N ILE A 88 -6.64 7.16 -17.38
CA ILE A 88 -7.77 6.32 -17.77
C ILE A 88 -7.39 4.84 -17.61
N GLU A 89 -6.17 4.50 -18.03
CA GLU A 89 -5.65 3.13 -17.89
C GLU A 89 -5.45 2.74 -16.41
N ALA A 90 -4.90 3.64 -15.59
CA ALA A 90 -4.75 3.43 -14.16
C ALA A 90 -6.11 3.23 -13.46
N GLN A 91 -7.12 4.01 -13.84
CA GLN A 91 -8.48 3.84 -13.33
C GLN A 91 -9.07 2.49 -13.76
N TYR A 92 -8.82 2.05 -15.00
CA TYR A 92 -9.26 0.74 -15.46
C TYR A 92 -8.72 -0.42 -14.60
N PHE A 93 -7.44 -0.39 -14.22
CA PHE A 93 -6.87 -1.38 -13.29
C PHE A 93 -7.52 -1.35 -11.92
N LYS A 94 -7.73 -0.15 -11.36
CA LYS A 94 -8.38 0.03 -10.06
C LYS A 94 -9.81 -0.53 -10.07
N ASP A 95 -10.58 -0.24 -11.11
CA ASP A 95 -11.94 -0.74 -11.26
C ASP A 95 -11.97 -2.27 -11.44
N ALA A 96 -11.05 -2.84 -12.21
CA ALA A 96 -10.93 -4.29 -12.37
C ALA A 96 -10.60 -4.96 -11.04
N TYR A 97 -9.67 -4.40 -10.26
CA TYR A 97 -9.30 -4.91 -8.96
C TYR A 97 -10.46 -4.90 -7.97
N ILE A 98 -11.22 -3.80 -7.88
CA ILE A 98 -12.42 -3.73 -7.05
C ILE A 98 -13.45 -4.78 -7.47
N ARG A 99 -13.69 -4.95 -8.77
CA ARG A 99 -14.63 -5.96 -9.27
C ARG A 99 -14.21 -7.38 -8.89
N GLU A 100 -12.93 -7.71 -8.98
CA GLU A 100 -12.45 -9.04 -8.58
C GLU A 100 -12.51 -9.21 -7.06
N LEU A 101 -12.13 -8.19 -6.28
CA LEU A 101 -12.29 -8.22 -4.83
C LEU A 101 -13.75 -8.41 -4.42
N GLN A 102 -14.71 -7.76 -5.08
CA GLN A 102 -16.14 -7.94 -4.78
C GLN A 102 -16.64 -9.36 -5.03
N LYS A 103 -16.00 -10.12 -5.92
CA LYS A 103 -16.35 -11.54 -6.18
C LYS A 103 -15.79 -12.48 -5.13
N HIS A 104 -14.67 -12.11 -4.50
CA HIS A 104 -13.85 -13.02 -3.69
C HIS A 104 -13.72 -12.61 -2.22
N ALA A 105 -13.98 -11.35 -1.88
CA ALA A 105 -13.96 -10.84 -0.51
C ALA A 105 -15.31 -11.09 0.15
N GLU A 106 -15.36 -12.06 1.04
CA GLU A 106 -16.53 -12.31 1.89
C GLU A 106 -16.64 -11.27 3.02
N GLU A 107 -15.54 -10.62 3.37
CA GLU A 107 -15.48 -9.65 4.45
C GLU A 107 -15.76 -8.21 3.99
N ALA A 108 -16.83 -7.62 4.52
CA ALA A 108 -17.21 -6.22 4.25
C ALA A 108 -16.09 -5.22 4.60
N PHE A 109 -15.23 -5.55 5.57
CA PHE A 109 -14.09 -4.73 5.96
C PHE A 109 -13.06 -4.58 4.83
N VAL A 110 -12.78 -5.64 4.07
CA VAL A 110 -11.85 -5.62 2.93
C VAL A 110 -12.30 -4.58 1.90
N LEU A 111 -13.57 -4.63 1.50
CA LEU A 111 -14.13 -3.69 0.53
C LEU A 111 -14.14 -2.25 1.05
N HIS A 112 -14.43 -2.06 2.34
CA HIS A 112 -14.41 -0.75 2.98
C HIS A 112 -13.01 -0.10 2.93
N VAL A 113 -11.96 -0.88 3.22
CA VAL A 113 -10.58 -0.36 3.23
C VAL A 113 -10.12 0.04 1.84
N VAL A 114 -10.34 -0.78 0.81
CA VAL A 114 -9.86 -0.49 -0.56
C VAL A 114 -10.47 0.78 -1.13
N GLN A 115 -11.72 1.03 -0.79
CA GLN A 115 -12.50 2.15 -1.33
C GLN A 115 -12.27 3.45 -0.55
N ASN A 116 -11.62 3.40 0.61
CA ASN A 116 -11.43 4.55 1.47
C ASN A 116 -10.05 5.20 1.25
N LYS A 117 -10.09 6.42 0.69
CA LYS A 117 -8.90 7.23 0.33
C LYS A 117 -7.96 7.52 1.50
N GLN A 118 -8.41 7.46 2.75
CA GLN A 118 -7.57 7.71 3.92
C GLN A 118 -6.60 6.53 4.18
N TYR A 119 -7.00 5.29 3.89
CA TYR A 119 -6.10 4.13 4.00
C TYR A 119 -5.04 4.09 2.90
N GLU A 120 -5.37 4.57 1.71
CA GLU A 120 -4.38 4.70 0.64
C GLU A 120 -3.20 5.57 1.10
N ALA A 121 -3.49 6.71 1.74
CA ALA A 121 -2.45 7.61 2.24
C ALA A 121 -1.54 6.96 3.29
N ARG A 122 -2.10 6.12 4.17
CA ARG A 122 -1.32 5.37 5.18
C ARG A 122 -0.52 4.24 4.55
N ARG A 123 -1.05 3.57 3.52
CA ARG A 123 -0.28 2.61 2.73
C ARG A 123 0.90 3.31 2.09
N ARG A 124 0.73 4.47 1.46
CA ARG A 124 1.87 5.19 0.87
C ARG A 124 2.95 5.47 1.90
N LEU A 125 2.57 5.87 3.12
CA LEU A 125 3.52 6.04 4.21
C LEU A 125 4.22 4.72 4.58
N ALA A 126 3.46 3.63 4.77
CA ALA A 126 4.02 2.32 5.11
C ALA A 126 4.95 1.80 4.01
N GLU A 127 4.55 1.93 2.74
CA GLU A 127 5.34 1.53 1.59
C GLU A 127 6.63 2.32 1.50
N ILE A 128 6.55 3.65 1.63
CA ILE A 128 7.72 4.52 1.66
C ILE A 128 8.67 4.12 2.80
N ALA A 129 8.13 3.79 3.98
CA ALA A 129 8.93 3.32 5.11
C ALA A 129 9.57 1.94 4.87
N THR A 130 9.03 1.15 3.94
CA THR A 130 9.56 -0.16 3.54
C THR A 130 10.38 -0.14 2.25
N LEU A 131 10.52 1.02 1.61
CA LEU A 131 11.36 1.14 0.42
C LEU A 131 12.84 0.90 0.80
N PRO A 132 13.64 0.34 -0.12
CA PRO A 132 15.07 0.20 0.10
C PRO A 132 15.74 1.57 0.26
N TRP A 133 16.89 1.58 0.94
CA TRP A 133 17.58 2.81 1.38
C TRP A 133 17.97 3.77 0.24
N ASP A 134 18.06 3.27 -0.99
CA ASP A 134 18.35 4.04 -2.19
C ASP A 134 17.13 4.84 -2.70
N ALA A 135 15.93 4.59 -2.16
CA ALA A 135 14.71 5.33 -2.46
C ALA A 135 14.37 6.42 -1.42
N VAL A 136 15.33 6.79 -0.55
CA VAL A 136 15.15 7.84 0.47
C VAL A 136 14.76 9.19 -0.14
N GLU A 137 15.25 9.52 -1.33
CA GLU A 137 14.87 10.77 -2.01
C GLU A 137 13.38 10.83 -2.37
N ASP A 138 12.77 9.67 -2.69
CA ASP A 138 11.33 9.57 -2.96
C ASP A 138 10.51 9.71 -1.65
N MET A 139 11.04 9.19 -0.54
CA MET A 139 10.47 9.38 0.80
C MET A 139 10.46 10.85 1.21
N GLU A 140 11.60 11.52 1.10
CA GLU A 140 11.76 12.93 1.47
C GLU A 140 10.83 13.81 0.63
N ARG A 141 10.79 13.58 -0.69
CA ARG A 141 9.90 14.30 -1.60
C ARG A 141 8.42 14.09 -1.26
N TRP A 142 8.01 12.89 -0.85
CA TRP A 142 6.63 12.66 -0.43
C TRP A 142 6.29 13.42 0.87
N LEU A 143 7.19 13.39 1.85
CA LEU A 143 7.03 14.09 3.13
C LEU A 143 6.93 15.61 2.96
N GLU A 144 7.75 16.19 2.07
CA GLU A 144 7.70 17.61 1.70
C GLU A 144 6.36 18.01 1.09
N ASN A 145 5.78 17.13 0.26
CA ASN A 145 4.48 17.35 -0.39
C ASN A 145 3.28 17.06 0.54
N ASN A 146 3.50 16.51 1.74
CA ASN A 146 2.44 16.14 2.69
C ASN A 146 2.72 16.60 4.14
N PRO A 147 2.97 17.90 4.40
CA PRO A 147 3.53 18.37 5.67
C PRO A 147 2.61 18.21 6.90
N GLY A 148 1.30 17.99 6.71
CA GLY A 148 0.32 17.86 7.79
C GLY A 148 -0.07 16.43 8.20
N ARG A 149 0.65 15.42 7.70
CA ARG A 149 0.36 13.99 7.95
C ARG A 149 1.46 13.29 8.77
N ARG A 150 2.26 14.07 9.49
CA ARG A 150 3.20 13.60 10.52
C ARG A 150 2.47 13.30 11.82
#